data_AF-A0A498P0J3-F1
#
_entry.id   AF-A0A498P0J3-F1
#
_cell.length_a   1.000
_cell.length_b   1.000
_cell.length_c   1.000
_cell.angle_alpha   90.00
_cell.angle_beta   90.00
_cell.angle_gamma   90.00
#
_symmetry.space_group_name_H-M   'P 1'
#
loop_
_entity.id
_entity.type
_entity.pdbx_description
1 polymer ?
#
loop_
_entity_poly.entity_id
_entity_poly.type
_entity_poly.pdbx_seq_one_letter_code
_entity_poly.pdbx_strand_id
1 'polypeptide(L)'
;MDDLLITENGTVGILVTTAVEVVISGKTMRPAVVGVKLDLEAWVDKFKILASNVSDSRQAAHKCGPSRSCEMDCEVNSDDLLCYLIDDGGFLVMSNQRDHWKKVGLFFGEVDPYLMFALYNNSIYARHQTFQYQSACEPTASSHTGAGHRGFYVPSIADFLSLAWWTSAAACQFYFTNTTNSFNVLQDCGNCSRLFHAKRIENTNLLFVVAETLPCSSSQEENPCEVLNSARYRKGPDKCFDYNSEVTCCLLL
;
A
#
# COMPACT_ATOMS: atom_id res chain seq x y z
N MET A 1 19.28 8.52 -2.49
CA MET A 1 18.48 8.82 -3.70
C MET A 1 17.44 9.80 -3.25
N ASP A 2 17.78 11.08 -3.37
CA ASP A 2 16.93 12.19 -2.97
C ASP A 2 15.74 12.34 -3.92
N ASP A 3 14.63 12.79 -3.32
CA ASP A 3 13.30 13.02 -3.88
C ASP A 3 13.22 13.46 -5.34
N LEU A 4 12.47 12.69 -6.14
CA LEU A 4 12.06 13.04 -7.51
C LEU A 4 10.59 13.48 -7.61
N LEU A 5 9.97 13.91 -6.49
CA LEU A 5 8.61 14.46 -6.49
C LEU A 5 8.49 15.92 -6.03
N ILE A 6 9.60 16.66 -6.00
CA ILE A 6 9.55 18.12 -5.78
C ILE A 6 10.03 18.81 -7.06
N THR A 7 9.12 18.97 -8.02
CA THR A 7 9.27 20.01 -9.04
C THR A 7 9.37 21.37 -8.36
N GLU A 8 10.46 22.07 -8.62
CA GLU A 8 10.72 23.46 -8.24
C GLU A 8 9.42 24.31 -8.29
N ASN A 9 9.06 24.94 -7.17
CA ASN A 9 7.94 25.86 -6.99
C ASN A 9 6.49 25.33 -7.13
N GLY A 10 6.25 24.02 -7.26
CA GLY A 10 4.91 23.46 -7.19
C GLY A 10 4.53 23.05 -5.77
N THR A 11 3.42 23.55 -5.22
CA THR A 11 2.84 22.98 -4.00
C THR A 11 2.43 21.52 -4.26
N VAL A 12 2.68 20.66 -3.26
CA VAL A 12 2.18 19.27 -3.24
C VAL A 12 0.67 19.33 -3.34
N GLY A 13 0.08 18.51 -4.20
CA GLY A 13 -1.36 18.54 -4.42
C GLY A 13 -1.97 17.18 -4.67
N ILE A 14 -3.21 17.02 -4.25
CA ILE A 14 -4.00 15.80 -4.37
C ILE A 14 -4.79 15.88 -5.67
N LEU A 15 -4.65 14.89 -6.56
CA LEU A 15 -5.42 14.83 -7.79
C LEU A 15 -6.70 14.03 -7.57
N VAL A 16 -7.84 14.67 -7.81
CA VAL A 16 -9.16 13.99 -7.83
C VAL A 16 -9.59 13.86 -9.28
N THR A 17 -10.02 12.68 -9.69
CA THR A 17 -10.49 12.44 -11.07
C THR A 17 -11.84 11.72 -11.08
N THR A 18 -12.61 11.94 -12.14
CA THR A 18 -13.85 11.20 -12.41
C THR A 18 -14.06 11.03 -13.90
N ALA A 19 -14.59 9.87 -14.29
CA ALA A 19 -14.92 9.58 -15.68
C ALA A 19 -16.20 10.35 -16.07
N VAL A 20 -16.16 11.03 -17.21
CA VAL A 20 -17.34 11.67 -17.79
C VAL A 20 -18.21 10.58 -18.36
N GLU A 21 -19.44 10.45 -17.87
CA GLU A 21 -20.41 9.47 -18.36
C GLU A 21 -21.47 10.17 -19.21
N VAL A 22 -21.64 9.73 -20.46
CA VAL A 22 -22.61 10.28 -21.42
C VAL A 22 -23.45 9.16 -21.99
N VAL A 23 -24.77 9.35 -22.05
CA VAL A 23 -25.69 8.39 -22.66
C VAL A 23 -26.11 8.92 -24.03
N ILE A 24 -25.72 8.23 -25.10
CA ILE A 24 -26.08 8.57 -26.49
C ILE A 24 -26.86 7.40 -27.09
N SER A 25 -28.08 7.66 -27.57
CA SER A 25 -28.96 6.64 -28.17
C SER A 25 -29.18 5.41 -27.27
N GLY A 26 -29.33 5.63 -25.96
CA GLY A 26 -29.53 4.58 -24.97
C GLY A 26 -28.27 3.76 -24.64
N LYS A 27 -27.10 4.13 -25.16
CA LYS A 27 -25.80 3.51 -24.84
C LYS A 27 -24.98 4.43 -23.95
N THR A 28 -24.52 3.90 -22.83
CA THR A 28 -23.59 4.60 -21.93
C THR A 28 -22.17 4.55 -22.50
N MET A 29 -21.53 5.71 -22.59
CA MET A 29 -20.15 5.89 -23.03
C MET A 29 -19.38 6.73 -22.02
N ARG A 30 -18.07 6.47 -21.91
CA ARG A 30 -17.16 7.23 -21.03
C ARG A 30 -16.01 7.84 -21.86
N PRO A 31 -16.24 8.96 -22.57
CA PRO A 31 -15.29 9.48 -23.56
C PRO A 31 -14.11 10.25 -22.98
N ALA A 32 -14.19 10.72 -21.74
CA ALA A 32 -13.17 11.57 -21.12
C ALA A 32 -13.05 11.31 -19.61
N VAL A 33 -11.93 11.74 -19.03
CA VAL A 33 -11.72 11.82 -17.58
C VAL A 33 -11.43 13.28 -17.25
N VAL A 34 -12.18 13.84 -16.31
CA VAL A 34 -11.93 15.18 -15.77
C VAL A 34 -11.27 15.06 -14.42
N GLY A 35 -10.46 16.04 -14.05
CA GLY A 35 -9.81 16.06 -12.74
C GLY A 35 -9.47 17.45 -12.26
N VAL A 36 -9.30 17.55 -10.93
CA VAL A 36 -8.90 18.76 -10.23
C VAL A 36 -7.69 18.46 -9.37
N LYS A 37 -6.68 19.34 -9.42
CA LYS A 37 -5.54 19.30 -8.50
C LYS A 37 -5.87 20.20 -7.31
N LEU A 38 -5.96 19.60 -6.13
CA LEU A 38 -6.23 20.28 -4.88
C LEU A 38 -4.90 20.66 -4.22
N ASP A 39 -4.78 21.90 -3.76
CA ASP A 39 -3.63 22.35 -2.98
C ASP A 39 -3.66 21.71 -1.59
N LEU A 40 -2.59 21.01 -1.20
CA LEU A 40 -2.57 20.22 0.02
C LEU A 40 -2.74 21.08 1.28
N GLU A 41 -2.02 22.20 1.37
CA GLU A 41 -2.02 23.06 2.56
C GLU A 41 -3.41 23.67 2.77
N ALA A 42 -3.98 24.25 1.72
CA ALA A 42 -5.32 24.84 1.78
C ALA A 42 -6.43 23.81 2.10
N TRP A 43 -6.27 22.56 1.64
CA TRP A 43 -7.27 21.51 1.88
C TRP A 43 -7.14 20.84 3.24
N VAL A 44 -5.93 20.64 3.74
CA VAL A 44 -5.72 20.07 5.08
C VAL A 44 -6.35 20.96 6.15
N ASP A 45 -6.25 22.28 6.01
CA ASP A 45 -6.88 23.21 6.95
C ASP A 45 -8.42 23.13 6.92
N LYS A 46 -9.01 22.99 5.73
CA LYS A 46 -10.46 22.77 5.60
C LYS A 46 -10.87 21.41 6.17
N PHE A 47 -10.11 20.37 5.89
CA PHE A 47 -10.35 19.03 6.42
C PHE A 47 -10.32 19.03 7.94
N LYS A 48 -9.32 19.67 8.54
CA LYS A 48 -9.22 19.83 9.99
C LYS A 48 -10.48 20.45 10.59
N ILE A 49 -10.98 21.53 10.00
CA ILE A 49 -12.21 22.22 10.46
C ILE A 49 -13.45 21.34 10.28
N LEU A 50 -13.52 20.52 9.23
CA LEU A 50 -14.66 19.62 8.99
C LEU A 50 -14.60 18.35 9.84
N ALA A 51 -13.40 17.91 10.17
CA ALA A 51 -13.14 16.75 11.02
C ALA A 51 -13.24 17.11 12.51
N SER A 52 -13.14 18.41 12.85
CA SER A 52 -13.46 18.88 14.19
C SER A 52 -14.93 19.28 14.29
N ASN A 53 -15.64 18.77 15.30
CA ASN A 53 -17.01 19.20 15.56
C ASN A 53 -16.98 20.54 16.31
N VAL A 54 -16.62 21.63 15.62
CA VAL A 54 -16.81 22.99 16.14
C VAL A 54 -18.28 23.37 15.98
N SER A 55 -19.17 22.61 16.62
CA SER A 55 -20.50 23.05 16.96
C SER A 55 -20.74 22.81 18.45
N ASP A 56 -20.66 23.92 19.18
CA ASP A 56 -21.14 24.13 20.53
C ASP A 56 -20.13 23.99 21.70
N SER A 57 -20.03 25.08 22.43
CA SER A 57 -19.11 25.38 23.53
C SER A 57 -19.41 24.56 24.80
N ARG A 58 -19.29 23.23 24.76
CA ARG A 58 -19.52 22.39 25.95
C ARG A 58 -18.39 21.40 26.18
N GLN A 59 -17.78 21.54 27.35
CA GLN A 59 -16.76 20.70 27.97
C GLN A 59 -17.24 19.24 28.15
N ALA A 60 -17.39 18.48 27.08
CA ALA A 60 -17.68 17.05 27.13
C ALA A 60 -16.36 16.27 26.98
N ALA A 61 -16.12 15.33 27.90
CA ALA A 61 -14.89 14.57 27.96
C ALA A 61 -14.62 13.77 26.66
N HIS A 62 -13.48 14.05 26.02
CA HIS A 62 -12.94 13.45 24.80
C HIS A 62 -12.51 11.97 24.93
N LYS A 63 -13.26 11.14 25.66
CA LYS A 63 -12.90 9.73 25.87
C LYS A 63 -13.94 8.79 25.29
N CYS A 64 -13.47 7.94 24.41
CA CYS A 64 -14.23 6.82 23.92
C CYS A 64 -14.37 5.75 25.01
N GLY A 65 -15.56 5.16 25.09
CA GLY A 65 -15.86 4.08 26.03
C GLY A 65 -16.75 3.02 25.36
N PRO A 66 -16.80 1.79 25.89
CA PRO A 66 -17.51 0.67 25.26
C PRO A 66 -19.02 0.90 25.05
N SER A 67 -19.60 1.91 25.71
CA SER A 67 -21.04 2.19 25.76
C SER A 67 -21.44 3.62 25.36
N ARG A 68 -20.51 4.44 24.85
CA ARG A 68 -20.80 5.81 24.34
C ARG A 68 -20.48 5.91 22.86
N SER A 69 -21.31 6.61 22.10
CA SER A 69 -20.99 6.99 20.71
C SER A 69 -19.71 7.82 20.73
N CYS A 70 -18.66 7.34 20.06
CA CYS A 70 -17.42 8.09 19.90
C CYS A 70 -17.69 9.33 19.05
N GLU A 71 -17.74 10.48 19.71
CA GLU A 71 -17.62 11.78 19.08
C GLU A 71 -16.13 12.13 19.12
N MET A 72 -15.39 11.71 18.09
CA MET A 72 -13.95 11.97 18.01
C MET A 72 -13.74 13.27 17.26
N ASP A 73 -13.41 14.30 18.02
CA ASP A 73 -13.16 15.64 17.53
C ASP A 73 -11.68 15.78 17.13
N CYS A 74 -11.41 15.92 15.83
CA CYS A 74 -10.04 16.02 15.31
C CYS A 74 -9.49 17.43 15.43
N GLU A 75 -9.29 17.91 16.66
CA GLU A 75 -8.64 19.21 16.88
C GLU A 75 -7.24 19.24 16.25
N VAL A 76 -6.88 20.41 15.72
CA VAL A 76 -5.60 20.61 15.04
C VAL A 76 -4.44 20.41 16.01
N ASN A 77 -3.54 19.48 15.68
CA ASN A 77 -2.37 19.15 16.50
C ASN A 77 -2.73 18.72 17.94
N SER A 78 -3.89 18.08 18.12
CA SER A 78 -4.13 17.33 19.36
C SER A 78 -3.13 16.17 19.44
N ASP A 79 -2.45 16.05 20.58
CA ASP A 79 -1.54 14.92 20.86
C ASP A 79 -2.32 13.66 21.27
N ASP A 80 -3.61 13.78 21.55
CA ASP A 80 -4.46 12.70 22.05
C ASP A 80 -5.11 11.89 20.92
N LEU A 81 -5.43 12.54 19.79
CA LEU A 81 -6.14 11.94 18.65
C LEU A 81 -5.39 12.12 17.33
N LEU A 82 -5.25 11.00 16.60
CA LEU A 82 -4.68 10.92 15.27
C LEU A 82 -5.79 10.75 14.24
N CYS A 83 -5.84 11.65 13.26
CA CYS A 83 -6.85 11.63 12.21
C CYS A 83 -6.19 11.52 10.84
N TYR A 84 -6.70 10.60 10.04
CA TYR A 84 -6.16 10.24 8.74
C TYR A 84 -7.27 10.16 7.70
N LEU A 85 -6.93 10.55 6.48
CA LEU A 85 -7.67 10.19 5.29
C LEU A 85 -6.79 9.28 4.44
N ILE A 86 -7.31 8.12 4.10
CA ILE A 86 -6.61 7.04 3.42
C ILE A 86 -7.41 6.66 2.17
N ASP A 87 -6.76 6.39 1.05
CA ASP A 87 -7.43 5.89 -0.16
C ASP A 87 -7.63 4.36 -0.12
N ASP A 88 -8.30 3.80 -1.13
CA ASP A 88 -8.57 2.37 -1.25
C ASP A 88 -7.33 1.51 -1.48
N GLY A 89 -6.22 2.10 -1.92
CA GLY A 89 -4.91 1.46 -2.02
C GLY A 89 -4.14 1.43 -0.69
N GLY A 90 -4.65 2.09 0.34
CA GLY A 90 -3.97 2.20 1.64
C GLY A 90 -2.88 3.26 1.64
N PHE A 91 -2.95 4.30 0.82
CA PHE A 91 -2.03 5.44 0.81
C PHE A 91 -2.56 6.61 1.61
N LEU A 92 -1.67 7.30 2.32
CA LEU A 92 -2.01 8.46 3.12
C LEU A 92 -2.34 9.66 2.21
N VAL A 93 -3.57 10.17 2.29
CA VAL A 93 -4.01 11.36 1.56
C VAL A 93 -3.82 12.64 2.39
N MET A 94 -4.16 12.60 3.68
CA MET A 94 -3.98 13.74 4.60
C MET A 94 -4.02 13.28 6.06
N SER A 95 -3.45 14.11 6.95
CA SER A 95 -3.47 13.90 8.40
C SER A 95 -3.60 15.22 9.16
N ASN A 96 -4.13 15.17 10.39
CA ASN A 96 -4.14 16.33 11.30
C ASN A 96 -2.73 16.72 11.78
N GLN A 97 -1.81 15.75 11.84
CA GLN A 97 -0.43 15.92 12.31
C GLN A 97 0.49 16.54 11.26
N ARG A 98 1.26 17.56 11.65
CA ARG A 98 2.13 18.33 10.71
C ARG A 98 3.33 17.54 10.21
N ASP A 99 3.89 16.68 11.05
CA ASP A 99 4.99 15.78 10.73
C ASP A 99 4.58 14.71 9.70
N HIS A 100 3.28 14.41 9.58
CA HIS A 100 2.76 13.53 8.54
C HIS A 100 2.59 14.20 7.18
N TRP A 101 2.70 15.53 7.08
CA TRP A 101 2.51 16.22 5.79
C TRP A 101 3.58 15.83 4.76
N LYS A 102 4.80 15.54 5.22
CA LYS A 102 5.88 15.03 4.37
C LYS A 102 5.75 13.54 4.03
N LYS A 103 4.79 12.85 4.66
CA LYS A 103 4.49 11.42 4.45
C LYS A 103 3.26 11.20 3.57
N VAL A 104 2.61 12.28 3.10
CA VAL A 104 1.48 12.19 2.17
C VAL A 104 1.93 11.48 0.89
N GLY A 105 1.10 10.54 0.42
CA GLY A 105 1.41 9.68 -0.72
C GLY A 105 2.24 8.44 -0.39
N LEU A 106 2.74 8.29 0.84
CA LEU A 106 3.35 7.03 1.30
C LEU A 106 2.27 5.99 1.61
N PHE A 107 2.66 4.72 1.50
CA PHE A 107 1.82 3.62 1.95
C PHE A 107 1.60 3.74 3.45
N PHE A 108 0.35 3.60 3.90
CA PHE A 108 -0.03 3.87 5.28
C PHE A 108 0.66 2.93 6.28
N GLY A 109 1.04 1.72 5.85
CA GLY A 109 1.86 0.82 6.67
C GLY A 109 3.26 1.35 7.01
N GLU A 110 3.79 2.32 6.26
CA GLU A 110 5.03 3.03 6.61
C GLU A 110 4.79 4.19 7.58
N VAL A 111 3.56 4.70 7.64
CA VAL A 111 3.17 5.82 8.52
C VAL A 111 2.74 5.32 9.90
N ASP A 112 1.78 4.38 9.93
CA ASP A 112 1.31 3.68 11.14
C ASP A 112 1.08 2.19 10.81
N PRO A 113 2.12 1.34 10.92
CA PRO A 113 2.04 -0.08 10.60
C PRO A 113 1.02 -0.82 11.47
N TYR A 114 0.87 -0.43 12.73
CA TYR A 114 -0.06 -1.07 13.66
C TYR A 114 -1.50 -0.79 13.27
N LEU A 115 -1.83 0.44 12.90
CA LEU A 115 -3.18 0.79 12.46
C LEU A 115 -3.48 0.11 11.14
N MET A 116 -2.54 0.09 10.19
CA MET A 116 -2.73 -0.60 8.91
C MET A 116 -2.97 -2.10 9.11
N PHE A 117 -2.21 -2.75 10.00
CA PHE A 117 -2.42 -4.15 10.35
C PHE A 117 -3.79 -4.38 11.00
N ALA A 118 -4.21 -3.51 11.93
CA ALA A 118 -5.53 -3.62 12.54
C ALA A 118 -6.67 -3.44 11.51
N LEU A 119 -6.51 -2.52 10.56
CA LEU A 119 -7.47 -2.34 9.46
C LEU A 119 -7.55 -3.59 8.57
N TYR A 120 -6.42 -4.25 8.31
CA TYR A 120 -6.37 -5.52 7.58
C TYR A 120 -7.02 -6.67 8.38
N ASN A 121 -6.64 -6.85 9.65
CA ASN A 121 -7.13 -7.94 10.50
C ASN A 121 -8.66 -7.84 10.76
N ASN A 122 -9.19 -6.62 10.80
CA ASN A 122 -10.64 -6.37 10.90
C ASN A 122 -11.35 -6.37 9.54
N SER A 123 -10.71 -6.86 8.48
CA SER A 123 -11.27 -7.02 7.13
C SER A 123 -11.77 -5.71 6.51
N ILE A 124 -11.20 -4.56 6.88
CA ILE A 124 -11.50 -3.27 6.22
C ILE A 124 -10.76 -3.21 4.88
N TYR A 125 -9.49 -3.62 4.89
CA TYR A 125 -8.70 -3.90 3.69
C TYR A 125 -8.48 -5.41 3.53
N ALA A 126 -8.30 -5.84 2.29
CA ALA A 126 -7.58 -7.07 1.97
C ALA A 126 -6.32 -6.78 1.18
N ARG A 127 -5.44 -7.77 1.15
CA ARG A 127 -4.16 -7.74 0.45
C ARG A 127 -4.14 -8.83 -0.60
N HIS A 128 -3.74 -8.49 -1.81
CA HIS A 128 -3.44 -9.44 -2.88
C HIS A 128 -2.00 -9.27 -3.34
N GLN A 129 -1.23 -10.36 -3.30
CA GLN A 129 0.17 -10.36 -3.72
C GLN A 129 0.29 -10.84 -5.16
N THR A 130 1.08 -10.12 -5.94
CA THR A 130 1.40 -10.43 -7.33
C THR A 130 2.91 -10.50 -7.51
N PHE A 131 3.36 -11.27 -8.48
CA PHE A 131 4.80 -11.43 -8.77
C PHE A 131 5.08 -10.89 -10.16
N GLN A 132 5.93 -9.86 -10.23
CA GLN A 132 6.42 -9.28 -11.47
C GLN A 132 7.75 -9.93 -11.84
N TYR A 133 7.69 -10.93 -12.72
CA TYR A 133 8.87 -11.69 -13.19
C TYR A 133 9.79 -10.89 -14.14
N GLN A 134 9.45 -9.63 -14.45
CA GLN A 134 10.16 -8.77 -15.41
C GLN A 134 10.72 -7.48 -14.77
N SER A 135 10.81 -7.41 -13.44
CA SER A 135 11.39 -6.27 -12.72
C SER A 135 12.92 -6.37 -12.61
N ALA A 136 13.57 -5.24 -12.33
CA ALA A 136 15.00 -5.19 -11.97
C ALA A 136 15.16 -4.89 -10.47
N CYS A 137 16.15 -5.52 -9.83
CA CYS A 137 16.54 -5.29 -8.44
C CYS A 137 18.07 -5.13 -8.34
N GLU A 138 18.55 -4.41 -7.34
CA GLU A 138 19.99 -4.36 -7.07
C GLU A 138 20.50 -5.74 -6.59
N PRO A 139 21.67 -6.20 -7.08
CA PRO A 139 22.28 -7.41 -6.59
C PRO A 139 22.61 -7.29 -5.10
N THR A 140 22.16 -8.24 -4.28
CA THR A 140 22.57 -8.31 -2.88
C THR A 140 24.02 -8.78 -2.80
N ALA A 141 24.86 -8.14 -1.98
CA ALA A 141 26.23 -8.57 -1.78
C ALA A 141 26.27 -10.03 -1.29
N SER A 142 26.83 -10.93 -2.09
CA SER A 142 26.93 -12.34 -1.73
C SER A 142 27.87 -12.52 -0.53
N SER A 143 27.48 -13.30 0.47
CA SER A 143 28.48 -13.92 1.35
C SER A 143 29.34 -14.84 0.49
N HIS A 144 30.66 -14.67 0.52
CA HIS A 144 31.61 -15.42 -0.31
C HIS A 144 31.74 -16.91 0.10
N THR A 145 30.67 -17.57 0.54
CA THR A 145 30.69 -18.96 1.05
C THR A 145 30.37 -20.02 -0.02
N GLY A 146 30.27 -19.65 -1.30
CA GLY A 146 30.15 -20.60 -2.40
C GLY A 146 31.49 -21.21 -2.83
N ALA A 147 31.76 -22.46 -2.42
CA ALA A 147 32.91 -23.24 -2.88
C ALA A 147 32.61 -23.91 -4.24
N GLY A 148 32.78 -23.17 -5.34
CA GLY A 148 32.75 -23.70 -6.70
C GLY A 148 34.05 -23.38 -7.43
N HIS A 149 34.62 -24.37 -8.14
CA HIS A 149 35.92 -24.27 -8.81
C HIS A 149 35.93 -23.10 -9.83
N ARG A 150 36.93 -22.21 -9.74
CA ARG A 150 37.10 -21.10 -10.70
C ARG A 150 37.54 -21.65 -12.07
N GLY A 151 36.58 -21.93 -12.94
CA GLY A 151 36.81 -22.11 -14.38
C GLY A 151 37.01 -20.76 -15.06
N PHE A 152 37.93 -20.69 -16.03
CA PHE A 152 38.26 -19.47 -16.76
C PHE A 152 37.04 -18.98 -17.56
N TYR A 153 36.59 -17.75 -17.31
CA TYR A 153 35.46 -17.12 -18.00
C TYR A 153 35.96 -16.41 -19.27
N VAL A 154 35.49 -16.84 -20.45
CA VAL A 154 35.77 -16.16 -21.72
C VAL A 154 34.53 -15.31 -22.06
N PRO A 155 34.62 -13.97 -22.04
CA PRO A 155 33.47 -13.14 -22.28
C PRO A 155 32.99 -13.20 -23.74
N SER A 156 31.68 -13.33 -23.92
CA SER A 156 30.94 -13.31 -25.17
C SER A 156 30.45 -11.88 -25.50
N ILE A 157 30.01 -11.62 -26.74
CA ILE A 157 29.34 -10.36 -27.11
C ILE A 157 28.09 -10.10 -26.23
N ALA A 158 27.49 -11.15 -25.67
CA ALA A 158 26.42 -11.05 -24.68
C ALA A 158 26.88 -10.38 -23.36
N ASP A 159 28.16 -10.48 -22.98
CA ASP A 159 28.72 -9.86 -21.76
C ASP A 159 28.96 -8.36 -21.92
N PHE A 160 29.22 -7.91 -23.14
CA PHE A 160 29.26 -6.48 -23.47
C PHE A 160 27.86 -5.84 -23.49
N LEU A 161 26.81 -6.64 -23.67
CA LEU A 161 25.41 -6.21 -23.72
C LEU A 161 24.61 -6.64 -22.48
N SER A 162 25.28 -6.90 -21.34
CA SER A 162 24.61 -7.27 -20.09
C SER A 162 23.78 -6.12 -19.52
N LEU A 163 22.59 -5.95 -20.10
CA LEU A 163 21.45 -5.23 -19.55
C LEU A 163 20.99 -6.00 -18.29
N ALA A 164 20.82 -5.28 -17.19
CA ALA A 164 20.48 -5.78 -15.85
C ALA A 164 19.04 -6.30 -15.76
N TRP A 165 18.75 -7.56 -15.34
CA TRP A 165 17.36 -8.09 -15.08
C TRP A 165 17.16 -9.63 -15.22
N TRP A 166 17.36 -10.49 -14.21
CA TRP A 166 16.62 -11.79 -14.21
C TRP A 166 16.34 -12.32 -12.79
N THR A 167 15.47 -11.65 -12.02
CA THR A 167 14.65 -12.25 -10.95
C THR A 167 13.44 -11.37 -10.62
N SER A 168 12.36 -11.98 -10.12
CA SER A 168 11.03 -11.38 -9.91
C SER A 168 10.93 -10.52 -8.66
N ALA A 169 10.34 -9.33 -8.76
CA ALA A 169 9.88 -8.55 -7.62
C ALA A 169 8.44 -8.96 -7.26
N ALA A 170 8.15 -9.07 -5.96
CA ALA A 170 6.79 -9.23 -5.48
C ALA A 170 6.16 -7.84 -5.25
N ALA A 171 4.95 -7.63 -5.75
CA ALA A 171 4.16 -6.43 -5.53
C ALA A 171 2.89 -6.78 -4.75
N CYS A 172 2.65 -6.10 -3.62
CA CYS A 172 1.44 -6.24 -2.82
C CYS A 172 0.48 -5.09 -3.12
N GLN A 173 -0.78 -5.42 -3.35
CA GLN A 173 -1.85 -4.46 -3.56
C GLN A 173 -2.88 -4.58 -2.43
N PHE A 174 -3.36 -3.45 -1.94
CA PHE A 174 -4.46 -3.40 -0.97
C PHE A 174 -5.71 -2.88 -1.66
N TYR A 175 -6.87 -3.35 -1.21
CA TYR A 175 -8.17 -2.89 -1.67
C TYR A 175 -9.21 -3.13 -0.59
N PHE A 176 -10.29 -2.37 -0.67
CA PHE A 176 -11.44 -2.53 0.20
C PHE A 176 -12.24 -3.80 -0.08
N THR A 177 -12.59 -4.55 0.96
CA THR A 177 -13.40 -5.77 0.84
C THR A 177 -14.77 -5.67 1.49
N ASN A 178 -14.86 -5.02 2.64
CA ASN A 178 -16.10 -4.98 3.42
C ASN A 178 -16.98 -3.78 3.02
N THR A 179 -18.28 -4.06 2.82
CA THR A 179 -19.33 -3.09 2.48
C THR A 179 -19.84 -2.28 3.68
N THR A 180 -19.40 -2.61 4.89
CA THR A 180 -19.76 -1.87 6.10
C THR A 180 -19.14 -0.47 6.04
N ASN A 181 -19.96 0.55 6.29
CA ASN A 181 -19.54 1.94 6.16
C ASN A 181 -18.81 2.49 7.39
N SER A 182 -18.94 1.85 8.56
CA SER A 182 -18.35 2.32 9.82
C SER A 182 -17.88 1.17 10.70
N PHE A 183 -16.71 1.33 11.31
CA PHE A 183 -16.08 0.34 12.18
C PHE A 183 -15.64 1.02 13.47
N ASN A 184 -15.95 0.41 14.61
CA ASN A 184 -15.42 0.79 15.93
C ASN A 184 -14.64 -0.41 16.45
N VAL A 185 -13.34 -0.24 16.69
CA VAL A 185 -12.47 -1.36 17.03
C VAL A 185 -11.50 -0.97 18.14
N LEU A 186 -11.40 -1.83 19.15
CA LEU A 186 -10.34 -1.78 20.14
C LEU A 186 -9.15 -2.57 19.61
N GLN A 187 -8.08 -1.87 19.28
CA GLN A 187 -6.80 -2.49 18.92
C GLN A 187 -6.05 -2.80 20.21
N ASP A 188 -5.79 -4.09 20.46
CA ASP A 188 -4.98 -4.55 21.58
C ASP A 188 -3.60 -5.00 21.07
N CYS A 189 -2.54 -4.37 21.59
CA CYS A 189 -1.15 -4.67 21.32
C CYS A 189 -0.45 -5.30 22.54
N GLY A 190 -1.22 -5.94 23.44
CA GLY A 190 -0.74 -6.62 24.64
C GLY A 190 -0.72 -5.70 25.84
N ASN A 191 0.34 -4.89 25.99
CA ASN A 191 0.51 -4.00 27.15
C ASN A 191 -0.17 -2.63 26.96
N CYS A 192 -0.76 -2.40 25.81
CA CYS A 192 -1.44 -1.17 25.46
C CYS A 192 -2.53 -1.47 24.47
N SER A 193 -3.60 -0.70 24.58
CA SER A 193 -4.66 -0.69 23.61
C SER A 193 -4.94 0.74 23.20
N ARG A 194 -5.48 0.88 21.99
CA ARG A 194 -6.07 2.13 21.52
C ARG A 194 -7.41 1.82 20.88
N LEU A 195 -8.36 2.73 21.01
CA LEU A 195 -9.54 2.68 20.18
C LEU A 195 -9.29 3.39 18.85
N PHE A 196 -9.82 2.82 17.78
CA PHE A 196 -9.97 3.55 16.52
C PHE A 196 -11.36 3.37 15.95
N HIS A 197 -11.77 4.35 15.16
CA HIS A 197 -12.97 4.26 14.35
C HIS A 197 -12.69 4.72 12.92
N ALA A 198 -13.22 3.94 12.00
CA ALA A 198 -13.01 4.11 10.57
C ALA A 198 -14.36 4.24 9.88
N LYS A 199 -14.52 5.25 9.01
CA LYS A 199 -15.73 5.51 8.26
C LYS A 199 -15.41 5.76 6.80
N ARG A 200 -16.10 5.05 5.91
CA ARG A 200 -16.03 5.28 4.46
C ARG A 200 -16.74 6.59 4.12
N ILE A 201 -16.13 7.38 3.24
CA ILE A 201 -16.78 8.58 2.71
C ILE A 201 -17.60 8.17 1.47
N GLU A 202 -18.91 8.41 1.55
CA GLU A 202 -19.83 8.05 0.48
C GLU A 202 -19.44 8.70 -0.86
N ASN A 203 -19.63 7.95 -1.95
CA ASN A 203 -19.32 8.37 -3.32
C ASN A 203 -17.83 8.67 -3.58
N THR A 204 -16.92 8.16 -2.75
CA THR A 204 -15.47 8.29 -2.95
C THR A 204 -14.77 6.97 -2.62
N ASN A 205 -13.49 6.86 -2.98
CA ASN A 205 -12.61 5.78 -2.56
C ASN A 205 -11.87 6.10 -1.24
N LEU A 206 -12.38 7.03 -0.43
CA LEU A 206 -11.69 7.53 0.76
C LEU A 206 -12.24 6.90 2.04
N LEU A 207 -11.34 6.62 2.96
CA LEU A 207 -11.60 6.15 4.32
C LEU A 207 -11.08 7.18 5.30
N PHE A 208 -11.98 7.70 6.14
CA PHE A 208 -11.63 8.56 7.26
C PHE A 208 -11.43 7.70 8.50
N VAL A 209 -10.25 7.81 9.12
CA VAL A 209 -9.88 7.04 10.30
C VAL A 209 -9.46 7.99 11.41
N VAL A 210 -10.01 7.77 12.60
CA VAL A 210 -9.60 8.46 13.82
C VAL A 210 -9.19 7.42 14.84
N ALA A 211 -8.04 7.64 15.47
CA ALA A 211 -7.45 6.72 16.43
C ALA A 211 -6.88 7.49 17.62
N GLU A 212 -6.93 6.91 18.80
CA GLU A 212 -6.16 7.41 19.94
C GLU A 212 -4.66 7.20 19.67
N THR A 213 -3.84 8.14 20.15
CA THR A 213 -2.38 8.01 20.06
C THR A 213 -1.93 6.76 20.82
N LEU A 214 -1.24 5.84 20.13
CA LEU A 214 -0.78 4.60 20.74
C LEU A 214 0.47 4.86 21.59
N PRO A 215 0.46 4.58 22.91
CA PRO A 215 1.61 4.85 23.78
C PRO A 215 2.75 3.81 23.69
N CYS A 216 2.74 2.92 22.69
CA CYS A 216 3.66 1.78 22.59
C CYS A 216 4.46 1.72 21.30
N SER A 217 5.66 1.14 21.40
CA SER A 217 6.60 0.88 20.31
C SER A 217 6.73 -0.61 19.94
N SER A 218 5.69 -1.43 20.13
CA SER A 218 5.82 -2.89 20.03
C SER A 218 5.78 -3.40 18.59
N SER A 219 6.94 -3.50 17.95
CA SER A 219 7.14 -4.04 16.61
C SER A 219 6.73 -5.52 16.52
N GLN A 220 5.64 -5.79 15.80
CA GLN A 220 5.37 -7.13 15.27
C GLN A 220 5.47 -7.08 13.75
N GLU A 221 6.55 -7.69 13.26
CA GLU A 221 6.81 -7.92 11.86
C GLU A 221 6.22 -9.28 11.51
N GLU A 222 5.02 -9.31 10.92
CA GLU A 222 4.52 -10.54 10.29
C GLU A 222 4.98 -10.61 8.84
N ASN A 223 5.84 -11.60 8.57
CA ASN A 223 6.20 -12.03 7.22
C ASN A 223 5.63 -13.43 6.99
N PRO A 224 4.62 -13.60 6.12
CA PRO A 224 4.31 -14.92 5.60
C PRO A 224 4.67 -14.99 4.11
N CYS A 225 5.79 -15.65 3.83
CA CYS A 225 6.04 -16.26 2.52
C CYS A 225 5.34 -17.63 2.48
N GLU A 226 4.09 -17.68 2.04
CA GLU A 226 3.49 -18.96 1.65
C GLU A 226 3.80 -19.24 0.18
N VAL A 227 4.59 -20.30 -0.04
CA VAL A 227 4.91 -20.81 -1.37
C VAL A 227 3.74 -21.67 -1.87
N LEU A 228 3.12 -21.25 -2.97
CA LEU A 228 2.08 -21.98 -3.69
C LEU A 228 2.53 -23.40 -4.05
N ASN A 229 1.93 -24.41 -3.41
CA ASN A 229 2.25 -25.83 -3.59
C ASN A 229 1.37 -26.55 -4.64
N SER A 230 0.74 -25.83 -5.56
CA SER A 230 -0.02 -26.42 -6.67
C SER A 230 0.58 -26.06 -8.03
N ALA A 231 1.19 -27.05 -8.69
CA ALA A 231 1.67 -26.90 -10.06
C ALA A 231 0.49 -26.53 -10.98
N ARG A 232 0.62 -25.41 -11.71
CA ARG A 232 -0.37 -25.01 -12.72
C ARG A 232 -0.41 -26.04 -13.84
N TYR A 233 -1.58 -26.20 -14.44
CA TYR A 233 -1.77 -27.09 -15.59
C TYR A 233 -0.74 -26.78 -16.70
N ARG A 234 0.00 -27.81 -17.11
CA ARG A 234 0.92 -27.79 -18.25
C ARG A 234 0.56 -28.96 -19.14
N LYS A 235 0.42 -28.72 -20.45
CA LYS A 235 0.32 -29.79 -21.44
C LYS A 235 1.72 -30.06 -21.99
N GLY A 236 2.24 -31.26 -21.77
CA GLY A 236 3.50 -31.69 -22.37
C GLY A 236 3.38 -31.93 -23.87
N PRO A 237 4.51 -32.06 -24.59
CA PRO A 237 4.50 -32.42 -26.00
C PRO A 237 3.91 -33.82 -26.20
N ASP A 238 3.13 -34.02 -27.26
CA ASP A 238 2.47 -35.30 -27.56
C ASP A 238 3.48 -36.41 -27.94
N LYS A 239 4.69 -36.05 -28.37
CA LYS A 239 5.80 -36.98 -28.65
C LYS A 239 7.10 -36.45 -28.05
N CYS A 240 7.84 -37.32 -27.37
CA CYS A 240 9.21 -37.09 -26.94
C CYS A 240 10.12 -38.04 -27.73
N PHE A 241 11.10 -37.50 -28.45
CA PHE A 241 12.16 -38.30 -29.06
C PHE A 241 13.40 -38.12 -28.19
N ASP A 242 13.81 -39.18 -27.52
CA ASP A 242 15.02 -39.21 -26.69
C ASP A 242 15.87 -40.42 -27.12
N TYR A 243 17.19 -40.29 -26.97
CA TYR A 243 18.23 -41.29 -27.32
C TYR A 243 18.04 -42.05 -28.63
N ASN A 244 18.73 -41.61 -29.68
CA ASN A 244 18.97 -42.44 -30.87
C ASN A 244 20.20 -43.33 -30.66
N SER A 245 20.06 -44.64 -30.81
CA SER A 245 21.16 -45.62 -30.67
C SER A 245 22.28 -45.46 -31.70
N GLU A 246 22.05 -44.68 -32.77
CA GLU A 246 23.07 -44.35 -33.78
C GLU A 246 23.82 -43.04 -33.48
N VAL A 247 23.43 -42.29 -32.44
CA VAL A 247 24.14 -41.06 -32.05
C VAL A 247 25.23 -41.45 -31.04
N THR A 248 26.45 -41.64 -31.54
CA THR A 248 27.63 -41.76 -30.70
C THR A 248 27.83 -40.44 -29.96
N CYS A 249 27.87 -40.47 -28.63
CA CYS A 249 28.17 -39.30 -27.82
C CYS A 249 29.55 -38.75 -28.27
N CYS A 250 29.57 -37.60 -28.95
CA CYS A 250 30.81 -36.87 -29.16
C CYS A 250 31.30 -36.41 -27.78
N LEU A 251 32.12 -37.23 -27.12
CA LEU A 251 33.08 -36.75 -26.15
C LEU A 251 34.01 -35.79 -26.89
N LEU A 252 33.79 -34.50 -26.72
CA LEU A 252 34.80 -33.49 -26.98
C LEU A 252 35.93 -33.74 -25.97
N LEU A 253 37.09 -34.22 -26.47
CA LEU A 253 38.40 -34.12 -25.82
C LEU A 253 38.81 -32.66 -25.68
#